data_AF-A0A3N4JFY4-F1
#
_entry.id   AF-A0A3N4JFY4-F1
#
_cell.length_a   1.000
_cell.length_b   1.000
_cell.length_c   1.000
_cell.angle_alpha   90.00
_cell.angle_beta   90.00
_cell.angle_gamma   90.00
#
_symmetry.space_group_name_H-M   'P 1'
#
loop_
_entity.id
_entity.type
_entity.pdbx_description
1 polymer ?
#
loop_
_entity_poly.entity_id
_entity_poly.type
_entity_poly.pdbx_seq_one_letter_code
_entity_poly.pdbx_strand_id
1 'polypeptide(L)' 'LREDNALSHNSNFTNQELMREGIAKVDWPPNSSDFNPIEYIWRLMEWRILCHRGTESVTTPRAMELFLKEG' A
#
# COMPACT_ATOMS: atom_id res chain seq x y z
N LEU A 1 -9.39 3.77 -7.89
CA LEU A 1 -8.68 3.81 -6.60
C LEU A 1 -9.06 2.59 -5.76
N ARG A 2 -8.07 1.86 -5.26
CA ARG A 2 -8.26 0.72 -4.35
C ARG A 2 -7.59 1.10 -3.04
N GLU A 3 -8.41 1.44 -2.07
CA GLU A 3 -8.01 1.81 -0.71
C GLU A 3 -8.89 1.03 0.27
N ASP A 4 -8.46 0.94 1.52
CA ASP A 4 -9.32 0.37 2.55
C ASP A 4 -10.52 1.29 2.83
N ASN A 5 -11.51 0.74 3.54
CA ASN A 5 -12.68 1.50 3.94
C ASN A 5 -12.46 2.24 5.26
N ALA A 6 -11.22 2.59 5.63
CA ALA A 6 -11.00 3.35 6.86
C ALA A 6 -11.68 4.74 6.73
N LEU A 7 -12.22 5.22 7.86
CA LEU A 7 -13.10 6.40 7.89
C LEU A 7 -12.43 7.67 7.32
N SER A 8 -11.10 7.77 7.42
CA SER A 8 -10.31 8.86 6.84
C SER A 8 -10.38 8.92 5.30
N HIS A 9 -10.55 7.78 4.62
CA HIS A 9 -10.61 7.67 3.16
C HIS A 9 -12.01 7.93 2.58
N ASN A 10 -13.00 8.25 3.44
CA ASN A 10 -14.38 8.48 3.01
C ASN A 10 -14.87 9.90 3.34
N SER A 11 -13.95 10.87 3.43
CA SER A 11 -14.33 12.27 3.57
C SER A 11 -15.04 12.77 2.30
N ASN A 12 -16.01 13.68 2.46
CA ASN A 12 -16.73 14.26 1.34
C ASN A 12 -15.77 14.99 0.37
N PHE A 13 -14.77 15.67 0.92
CA PHE A 13 -13.73 16.34 0.13
C PHE A 13 -12.94 15.34 -0.74
N THR A 14 -12.47 14.24 -0.15
CA THR A 14 -11.73 13.19 -0.87
C THR A 14 -12.59 12.60 -2.00
N ASN A 15 -13.86 12.31 -1.74
CA ASN A 15 -14.76 11.74 -2.75
C ASN A 15 -15.06 12.73 -3.89
N GLN A 16 -15.23 14.03 -3.60
CA GLN A 16 -15.42 15.06 -4.61
C GLN A 16 -14.19 15.22 -5.51
N GLU A 17 -12.99 15.20 -4.92
CA GLU A 17 -11.75 15.27 -5.66
C GLU A 17 -11.58 14.08 -6.60
N LEU A 18 -11.84 12.86 -6.11
CA LEU A 18 -11.79 11.65 -6.93
C LEU A 18 -12.77 11.69 -8.11
N MET A 19 -13.99 12.21 -7.89
CA MET A 19 -14.95 12.43 -8.98
C MET A 19 -14.44 13.46 -9.99
N ARG A 20 -13.83 14.57 -9.53
CA ARG A 20 -13.28 15.60 -10.42
C ARG A 20 -12.16 15.06 -11.30
N GLU A 21 -11.29 14.22 -10.74
CA GLU A 21 -10.20 13.56 -11.45
C GLU A 21 -10.66 12.35 -12.27
N GLY A 22 -11.96 12.00 -12.24
CA GLY A 22 -12.52 10.86 -12.98
C GLY A 22 -12.07 9.49 -12.45
N ILE A 23 -11.61 9.43 -11.20
CA ILE A 23 -11.08 8.23 -10.58
C ILE A 23 -12.22 7.48 -9.88
N ALA A 24 -12.64 6.36 -10.47
CA ALA A 24 -13.61 5.46 -9.83
C ALA A 24 -12.99 4.77 -8.59
N LYS A 25 -13.65 4.86 -7.43
CA LYS A 25 -13.31 4.08 -6.24
C LYS A 25 -13.87 2.67 -6.39
N VAL A 26 -13.05 1.66 -6.12
CA VAL A 26 -13.47 0.26 -6.14
C VAL A 26 -14.09 -0.07 -4.79
N ASP A 27 -15.33 -0.57 -4.78
CA ASP A 27 -15.96 -1.06 -3.57
C ASP A 27 -15.18 -2.28 -3.05
N TRP A 28 -14.66 -2.16 -1.83
CA TRP A 28 -13.90 -3.23 -1.18
C TRP A 28 -14.74 -3.87 -0.07
N PRO A 29 -14.71 -5.20 0.07
CA PRO A 29 -15.39 -5.84 1.18
C PRO A 29 -14.71 -5.46 2.52
N PRO A 30 -15.49 -5.28 3.61
CA PRO A 30 -14.91 -5.11 4.93
C PRO A 30 -14.05 -6.33 5.32
N ASN A 31 -13.02 -6.11 6.13
CA ASN A 31 -12.06 -7.13 6.60
C ASN A 31 -11.28 -7.85 5.49
N SER A 32 -11.09 -7.23 4.34
CA SER A 32 -10.32 -7.78 3.20
C SER A 32 -8.89 -7.25 3.16
N SER A 33 -8.21 -7.21 4.31
CA SER A 33 -6.80 -6.78 4.43
C SER A 33 -5.88 -7.69 3.59
N ASP A 34 -6.19 -9.00 3.51
CA ASP A 34 -5.45 -9.97 2.70
C ASP A 34 -5.41 -9.66 1.20
N PHE A 35 -6.39 -8.89 0.69
CA PHE A 35 -6.47 -8.53 -0.73
C PHE A 35 -5.82 -7.17 -1.03
N ASN A 36 -5.38 -6.42 -0.02
CA ASN A 36 -4.75 -5.13 -0.22
C ASN A 36 -3.26 -5.33 -0.59
N PRO A 37 -2.82 -4.94 -1.81
CA PRO A 37 -1.43 -5.13 -2.22
C PRO A 37 -0.42 -4.45 -1.29
N ILE A 38 -0.83 -3.38 -0.60
CA ILE A 38 0.03 -2.66 0.34
C ILE A 38 0.31 -3.48 1.61
N GLU A 39 -0.66 -4.26 2.08
CA GLU A 39 -0.54 -5.14 3.25
C GLU A 39 0.46 -6.27 2.97
N TYR A 40 0.41 -6.81 1.75
CA TYR A 40 1.39 -7.79 1.30
C TYR A 40 2.82 -7.22 1.30
N ILE A 41 3.00 -5.99 0.82
CA ILE A 41 4.31 -5.31 0.84
C ILE A 41 4.76 -5.05 2.28
N TRP A 42 3.88 -4.58 3.16
CA TRP A 42 4.21 -4.38 4.58
C TRP A 42 4.65 -5.68 5.26
N ARG A 43 3.99 -6.81 4.96
CA ARG A 43 4.40 -8.12 5.47
C ARG A 43 5.80 -8.53 4.99
N LEU A 44 6.13 -8.25 3.72
CA LEU A 44 7.49 -8.49 3.21
C LEU A 44 8.52 -7.59 3.90
N MET A 45 8.18 -6.33 4.15
CA MET A 45 9.04 -5.40 4.90
C MET A 45 9.27 -5.88 6.33
N GLU A 46 8.20 -6.26 7.04
CA GLU A 46 8.26 -6.79 8.41
C GLU A 46 9.14 -8.05 8.47
N TRP A 47 8.89 -9.02 7.57
CA TRP A 47 9.68 -10.24 7.49
C TRP A 47 11.17 -9.93 7.29
N ARG A 48 11.51 -8.97 6.42
CA ARG A 48 12.89 -8.57 6.20
C ARG A 48 13.52 -7.93 7.44
N ILE A 49 12.81 -7.03 8.13
CA ILE A 49 13.30 -6.40 9.36
C ILE A 49 13.60 -7.47 10.42
N LEU A 50 12.67 -8.41 10.61
CA LEU A 50 12.80 -9.48 11.59
C LEU A 50 13.91 -10.48 11.23
N CYS A 51 14.08 -10.81 9.95
CA CYS A 51 15.06 -11.81 9.50
C CYS A 51 16.47 -11.26 9.28
N HIS A 52 16.65 -9.98 8.91
CA HIS A 52 17.96 -9.40 8.54
C HIS A 52 18.59 -8.46 9.58
N ARG A 53 18.07 -8.35 10.81
CA ARG A 53 18.62 -7.46 11.86
C ARG A 53 19.03 -6.07 11.35
N GLY A 54 18.17 -5.39 10.60
CA GLY A 54 18.28 -3.94 10.33
C GLY A 54 19.59 -3.38 9.74
N THR A 55 20.52 -4.20 9.23
CA THR A 55 21.81 -3.69 8.69
C THR A 55 21.72 -3.21 7.24
N GLU A 56 20.65 -3.54 6.53
CA GLU A 56 20.46 -3.14 5.14
C GLU A 56 19.41 -2.05 5.02
N SER A 57 19.85 -0.81 4.83
CA SER A 57 18.97 0.32 4.55
C SER A 57 18.79 0.48 3.03
N VAL A 58 17.58 0.17 2.55
CA VAL A 58 17.17 0.51 1.18
C VAL A 58 16.75 1.97 1.18
N THR A 59 17.72 2.88 1.00
CA THR A 59 17.49 4.33 1.12
C THR A 59 17.16 5.02 -0.20
N THR A 60 17.16 4.28 -1.32
CA THR A 60 16.96 4.88 -2.65
C THR A 60 15.87 4.15 -3.45
N PRO A 61 15.10 4.88 -4.28
CA PRO A 61 14.08 4.28 -5.16
C PRO A 61 14.65 3.21 -6.10
N ARG A 62 15.87 3.41 -6.60
CA ARG A 62 16.55 2.43 -7.46
C ARG A 62 16.89 1.13 -6.74
N ALA A 63 17.29 1.22 -5.47
CA ALA A 63 17.54 0.04 -4.66
C ALA A 63 16.23 -0.71 -4.36
N MET A 64 15.12 0.02 -4.18
CA MET A 64 13.78 -0.57 -4.06
C MET A 64 13.36 -1.28 -5.35
N GLU A 65 13.56 -0.67 -6.52
CA GLU A 65 13.20 -1.26 -7.82
C GLU A 65 13.97 -2.54 -8.13
N LEU A 66 15.28 -2.56 -7.87
CA LEU A 66 16.09 -3.77 -8.03
C LEU A 66 15.61 -4.88 -7.08
N PHE A 67 15.31 -4.51 -5.84
CA PHE A 67 14.84 -5.45 -4.84
C PHE A 67 13.49 -6.09 -5.20
N LEU A 68 12.55 -5.31 -5.73
CA LEU A 68 11.24 -5.81 -6.18
C LEU A 68 11.32 -6.70 -7.44
N LYS A 69 12.44 -6.67 -8.18
CA LYS A 69 12.66 -7.51 -9.36
C LYS A 69 13.33 -8.85 -9.05
N GLU A 70 13.96 -8.97 -7.89
CA GLU A 70 14.70 -10.18 -7.47
C GLU A 70 13.89 -11.13 -6.58
N GLY A 71 12.66 -10.75 -6.19
CA GLY A 71 11.71 -11.60 -5.44
C GLY A 71 10.52 -12.04 -6.30
#